data_AF-A0AAD6VY74-F1
#
_entry.id   AF-A0AAD6VY74-F1
#
_cell.length_a   1.000
_cell.length_b   1.000
_cell.length_c   1.000
_cell.angle_alpha   90.00
_cell.angle_beta   90.00
_cell.angle_gamma   90.00
#
_symmetry.space_group_name_H-M   'P 1'
#
loop_
_entity.id
_entity.type
_entity.pdbx_description
1 polymer ?
#
loop_
_entity_poly.entity_id
_entity_poly.type
_entity_poly.pdbx_seq_one_letter_code
_entity_poly.pdbx_strand_id
1 'polypeptide(L)'
;MVKFLKPNKAVIVLQGRYAGRKAVIVKHFDDGTRDRPYGHCLVAGIKKYPSKVIKKDSAKKTAKKSRVKCFVKVVNYQHLMPTRYTLDVDLKDLVTPDCLATKDKKVVACKETKTKFEERFKTGKNRWFFTKLRF
;
A
#
# COMPACT_ATOMS: atom_id res chain seq x y z
N MET A 1 -22.63 12.71 -8.30
CA MET A 1 -22.13 11.66 -7.38
C MET A 1 -20.66 11.93 -7.09
N VAL A 2 -20.24 12.06 -5.82
CA VAL A 2 -18.85 12.41 -5.48
C VAL A 2 -17.95 11.17 -5.61
N LYS A 3 -16.90 11.25 -6.43
CA LYS A 3 -15.92 10.16 -6.58
C LYS A 3 -15.20 9.89 -5.25
N PHE A 4 -15.25 8.66 -4.74
CA PHE A 4 -14.70 8.30 -3.43
C PHE A 4 -13.34 7.58 -3.50
N LEU A 5 -12.96 7.07 -4.68
CA LEU A 5 -11.63 6.51 -4.96
C LEU A 5 -10.64 7.65 -5.19
N LYS A 6 -10.19 8.25 -4.09
CA LYS A 6 -9.23 9.35 -4.09
C LYS A 6 -7.85 8.88 -3.67
N PRO A 7 -6.77 9.63 -3.97
CA PRO A 7 -5.47 9.41 -3.36
C PRO A 7 -5.58 9.33 -1.83
N ASN A 8 -4.69 8.58 -1.19
CA ASN A 8 -4.66 8.34 0.26
C ASN A 8 -5.84 7.51 0.81
N LYS A 9 -6.73 6.98 -0.05
CA LYS A 9 -7.73 6.00 0.39
C LYS A 9 -7.12 4.62 0.60
N ALA A 10 -7.45 4.00 1.72
CA ALA A 10 -7.07 2.63 2.00
C ALA A 10 -8.07 1.67 1.34
N VAL A 11 -7.53 0.67 0.67
CA VAL A 11 -8.28 -0.32 -0.12
C VAL A 11 -7.75 -1.73 0.19
N ILE A 12 -8.59 -2.73 -0.06
CA ILE A 12 -8.19 -4.14 -0.02
C ILE A 12 -8.12 -4.65 -1.45
N VAL A 13 -7.04 -5.33 -1.80
CA VAL A 13 -6.90 -5.98 -3.10
C VAL A 13 -7.70 -7.28 -3.08
N LEU A 14 -8.59 -7.46 -4.06
CA LEU A 14 -9.47 -8.64 -4.15
C LEU A 14 -8.84 -9.79 -4.94
N GLN A 15 -8.09 -9.48 -6.00
CA GLN A 15 -7.60 -10.50 -6.95
C GLN A 15 -6.08 -10.46 -7.19
N GLY A 16 -5.56 -11.61 -7.65
CA GLY A 16 -4.16 -11.82 -8.01
C GLY A 16 -3.24 -12.06 -6.80
N ARG A 17 -1.92 -12.02 -7.04
CA ARG A 17 -0.88 -12.37 -6.03
C ARG A 17 -1.00 -11.65 -4.69
N TYR A 18 -1.57 -10.45 -4.67
CA TYR A 18 -1.72 -9.62 -3.47
C TYR A 18 -3.17 -9.58 -2.95
N ALA A 19 -4.02 -10.54 -3.32
CA ALA A 19 -5.36 -10.68 -2.77
C ALA A 19 -5.35 -10.70 -1.22
N GLY A 20 -6.33 -10.02 -0.62
CA GLY A 20 -6.45 -9.82 0.82
C GLY A 20 -5.42 -8.88 1.45
N ARG A 21 -4.57 -8.23 0.65
CA ARG A 21 -3.60 -7.24 1.15
C ARG A 21 -4.19 -5.84 1.12
N LYS A 22 -3.87 -5.08 2.17
CA LYS A 22 -4.21 -3.67 2.31
C LYS A 22 -3.22 -2.84 1.50
N ALA A 23 -3.75 -1.87 0.79
CA ALA A 23 -3.01 -0.94 -0.04
C ALA A 23 -3.61 0.46 0.07
N VAL A 24 -2.83 1.47 -0.29
CA VAL A 24 -3.26 2.86 -0.42
C VAL A 24 -3.24 3.24 -1.89
N ILE A 25 -4.26 3.98 -2.33
CA ILE A 25 -4.28 4.57 -3.66
C ILE A 25 -3.31 5.75 -3.68
N VAL A 26 -2.34 5.71 -4.58
CA VAL A 26 -1.39 6.81 -4.80
C VAL A 26 -1.90 7.72 -5.90
N LYS A 27 -2.28 7.12 -7.04
CA LYS A 27 -2.80 7.83 -8.21
C LYS A 27 -3.96 7.06 -8.81
N HIS A 28 -5.00 7.76 -9.21
CA HIS A 28 -6.22 7.21 -9.78
C HIS A 28 -6.31 7.62 -11.25
N PHE A 29 -6.86 6.74 -12.10
CA PHE A 29 -7.03 6.92 -13.53
C PHE A 29 -8.44 6.47 -13.88
N ASP A 30 -9.40 7.40 -13.77
CA ASP A 30 -10.81 7.06 -13.93
C ASP A 30 -11.18 6.77 -15.38
N ASP A 31 -10.66 7.58 -16.30
CA ASP A 31 -10.93 7.48 -17.74
C ASP A 31 -9.94 6.54 -18.47
N GLY A 32 -9.10 5.85 -17.70
CA GLY A 32 -8.04 4.98 -18.23
C GLY A 32 -6.85 5.75 -18.81
N THR A 33 -5.97 5.01 -19.48
CA THR A 33 -4.81 5.52 -20.23
C THR A 33 -4.75 4.83 -21.58
N ARG A 34 -3.91 5.33 -22.50
CA ARG A 34 -3.74 4.72 -23.84
C ARG A 34 -3.44 3.21 -23.78
N ASP A 35 -2.62 2.79 -22.83
CA ASP A 35 -2.23 1.37 -22.69
C ASP A 35 -3.28 0.55 -21.92
N ARG A 36 -4.18 1.20 -21.18
CA ARG A 36 -5.18 0.57 -20.30
C ARG A 36 -6.48 1.38 -20.34
N PRO A 37 -7.41 1.06 -21.25
CA PRO A 37 -8.62 1.85 -21.45
C PRO A 37 -9.64 1.74 -20.31
N TYR A 38 -9.43 0.83 -19.34
CA TYR A 38 -10.31 0.65 -18.19
C TYR A 38 -9.89 1.51 -16.99
N GLY A 39 -10.85 1.83 -16.12
CA GLY A 39 -10.60 2.53 -14.85
C GLY A 39 -9.67 1.75 -13.93
N HIS A 40 -8.57 2.38 -13.52
CA HIS A 40 -7.55 1.74 -12.70
C HIS A 40 -6.85 2.73 -11.78
N CYS A 41 -6.05 2.21 -10.85
CA CYS A 41 -5.21 3.05 -10.00
C CYS A 41 -3.85 2.41 -9.73
N LEU A 42 -2.89 3.28 -9.44
CA LEU A 42 -1.60 2.92 -8.91
C LEU A 42 -1.72 2.82 -7.39
N VAL A 43 -1.40 1.65 -6.84
CA VAL A 43 -1.47 1.37 -5.41
C VAL A 43 -0.12 0.99 -4.84
N ALA A 44 0.11 1.40 -3.59
CA ALA A 44 1.22 0.96 -2.76
C ALA A 44 0.66 0.18 -1.56
N GLY A 45 1.13 -1.03 -1.32
CA GLY A 45 0.53 -1.90 -0.29
C GLY A 45 1.52 -2.76 0.47
N ILE A 46 1.00 -3.46 1.48
CA ILE A 46 1.80 -4.27 2.39
C ILE A 46 1.83 -5.73 1.92
N LYS A 47 2.99 -6.19 1.47
CA LYS A 47 3.25 -7.60 1.13
C LYS A 47 3.48 -8.44 2.38
N LYS A 48 4.27 -7.94 3.33
CA LYS A 48 4.51 -8.58 4.64
C LYS A 48 4.18 -7.59 5.74
N TYR A 49 3.16 -7.91 6.52
CA TYR A 49 2.73 -7.11 7.67
C TYR A 49 3.74 -7.20 8.81
N PRO A 50 3.84 -6.15 9.64
CA PRO A 50 4.58 -6.22 10.88
C PRO A 50 3.91 -7.23 11.83
N SER A 51 4.70 -7.91 12.64
CA SER A 51 4.20 -8.85 13.65
C SER A 51 3.83 -8.10 14.94
N LYS A 52 2.95 -8.70 15.75
CA LYS A 52 2.59 -8.17 17.07
C LYS A 52 3.84 -8.01 17.95
N VAL A 53 4.10 -6.77 18.34
CA VAL A 53 5.11 -6.38 19.33
C VAL A 53 4.49 -6.46 20.72
N ILE A 54 5.20 -7.06 21.67
CA ILE A 54 4.78 -7.15 23.07
C ILE A 54 5.83 -6.49 23.98
N LYS A 55 5.41 -6.05 25.17
CA LYS A 55 6.30 -5.37 26.13
C LYS A 55 7.54 -6.19 26.53
N LYS A 56 7.44 -7.54 26.50
CA LYS A 56 8.53 -8.46 26.82
C LYS A 56 9.58 -8.62 25.70
N ASP A 57 9.33 -8.08 24.50
CA ASP A 57 10.28 -8.22 23.39
C ASP A 57 11.49 -7.30 23.61
N SER A 58 12.70 -7.83 23.41
CA SER A 58 13.92 -7.02 23.38
C SER A 58 13.92 -6.04 22.21
N ALA A 59 14.70 -4.96 22.30
CA ALA A 59 14.80 -3.95 21.24
C ALA A 59 15.12 -4.56 19.87
N LYS A 60 16.04 -5.54 19.81
CA LYS A 60 16.39 -6.27 18.58
C LYS A 60 15.20 -7.04 17.99
N LYS A 61 14.40 -7.70 18.84
CA LYS A 61 13.22 -8.47 18.42
C LYS A 61 12.10 -7.53 17.96
N THR A 62 11.89 -6.42 18.65
CA THR A 62 10.96 -5.36 18.28
C THR A 62 11.30 -4.76 16.92
N ALA A 63 12.57 -4.44 16.66
CA ALA A 63 13.03 -3.96 15.36
C ALA A 63 12.77 -4.98 14.25
N LYS A 64 13.03 -6.28 14.48
CA LYS A 64 12.78 -7.34 13.50
C LYS A 64 11.28 -7.55 13.21
N LYS A 65 10.42 -7.47 14.23
CA LYS A 65 8.96 -7.62 14.12
C LYS A 65 8.29 -6.43 13.44
N SER A 66 8.83 -5.23 13.60
CA SER A 66 8.29 -3.99 13.01
C SER A 66 8.62 -3.85 11.52
N ARG A 67 9.43 -4.75 10.94
CA ARG A 67 9.81 -4.68 9.52
C ARG A 67 8.62 -4.96 8.61
N VAL A 68 8.44 -4.09 7.63
CA VAL A 68 7.40 -4.21 6.60
C VAL A 68 8.05 -4.58 5.26
N LYS A 69 7.34 -5.34 4.42
CA LYS A 69 7.68 -5.48 3.00
C LYS A 69 6.55 -4.91 2.17
N CYS A 70 6.86 -4.02 1.24
CA CYS A 70 5.87 -3.34 0.41
C CYS A 70 5.77 -3.95 -0.99
N PHE A 71 4.73 -3.56 -1.71
CA PHE A 71 4.59 -3.77 -3.15
C PHE A 71 3.97 -2.53 -3.79
N VAL A 72 4.31 -2.28 -5.04
CA VAL A 72 3.67 -1.28 -5.91
C VAL A 72 3.06 -1.99 -7.11
N LYS A 73 1.83 -1.63 -7.47
CA LYS A 73 1.10 -2.27 -8.58
C LYS A 73 0.02 -1.36 -9.15
N VAL A 74 -0.23 -1.45 -10.46
CA VAL A 74 -1.45 -0.93 -11.09
C VAL A 74 -2.57 -1.96 -10.98
N VAL A 75 -3.73 -1.56 -10.50
CA VAL A 75 -4.87 -2.43 -10.22
C VAL A 75 -6.15 -1.83 -10.81
N ASN A 76 -6.93 -2.65 -11.51
CA ASN A 76 -8.28 -2.31 -11.97
C ASN A 76 -9.19 -2.06 -10.75
N TYR A 77 -10.09 -1.08 -10.82
CA TYR A 77 -11.04 -0.80 -9.75
C TYR A 77 -11.92 -1.99 -9.35
N GLN A 78 -12.30 -2.85 -10.31
CA GLN A 78 -13.06 -4.07 -10.01
C GLN A 78 -12.31 -5.04 -9.08
N HIS A 79 -10.97 -4.96 -9.05
CA HIS A 79 -10.12 -5.81 -8.21
C HIS A 79 -9.78 -5.15 -6.87
N LEU A 80 -10.49 -4.09 -6.50
CA LEU A 80 -10.32 -3.37 -5.24
C LEU A 80 -11.63 -3.30 -4.48
N MET A 81 -11.55 -3.55 -3.18
CA MET A 81 -12.60 -3.23 -2.23
C MET A 81 -12.24 -1.91 -1.55
N PRO A 82 -12.98 -0.82 -1.81
CA PRO A 82 -12.78 0.44 -1.11
C PRO A 82 -13.14 0.31 0.36
N THR A 83 -12.45 1.03 1.23
CA THR A 83 -12.77 1.08 2.66
C THR A 83 -13.04 2.51 3.12
N ARG A 84 -13.67 2.64 4.29
CA ARG A 84 -13.88 3.94 4.93
C ARG A 84 -12.55 4.63 5.28
N TYR A 85 -11.50 3.86 5.53
CA TYR A 85 -10.23 4.35 6.06
C TYR A 85 -9.41 5.14 5.04
N THR A 86 -8.64 6.08 5.54
CA THR A 86 -7.59 6.81 4.81
C THR A 86 -6.25 6.54 5.46
N LEU A 87 -5.19 6.65 4.67
CA LEU A 87 -3.81 6.58 5.13
C LEU A 87 -3.11 7.87 4.71
N ASP A 88 -2.76 8.67 5.71
CA ASP A 88 -2.09 9.94 5.52
C ASP A 88 -0.57 9.72 5.48
N VAL A 89 -0.09 9.28 4.32
CA VAL A 89 1.32 9.08 4.00
C VAL A 89 1.53 9.61 2.59
N ASP A 90 2.40 10.60 2.45
CA ASP A 90 2.71 11.14 1.14
C ASP A 90 3.64 10.20 0.37
N LEU A 91 3.10 9.64 -0.72
CA LEU A 91 3.78 8.73 -1.63
C LEU A 91 3.70 9.19 -3.09
N LYS A 92 3.13 10.38 -3.34
CA LYS A 92 2.78 10.81 -4.70
C LYS A 92 4.02 10.93 -5.60
N ASP A 93 5.11 11.45 -5.03
CA ASP A 93 6.35 11.69 -5.77
C ASP A 93 7.24 10.45 -5.83
N LEU A 94 7.15 9.58 -4.83
CA LEU A 94 7.93 8.35 -4.72
C LEU A 94 7.39 7.22 -5.61
N VAL A 95 6.07 7.16 -5.79
CA VAL A 95 5.38 6.08 -6.48
C VAL A 95 4.69 6.65 -7.72
N THR A 96 5.44 6.68 -8.82
CA THR A 96 4.94 7.10 -10.14
C THR A 96 4.72 5.89 -11.05
N PRO A 97 3.95 6.04 -12.15
CA PRO A 97 3.77 4.96 -13.13
C PRO A 97 5.09 4.47 -13.75
N ASP A 98 6.07 5.36 -13.96
CA ASP A 98 7.39 5.03 -14.52
C ASP A 98 8.19 4.09 -13.60
N CYS A 99 7.94 4.10 -12.30
CA CYS A 99 8.55 3.14 -11.38
C CYS A 99 8.25 1.68 -11.74
N LEU A 100 7.22 1.42 -12.57
CA LEU A 100 6.84 0.08 -13.01
C LEU A 100 7.44 -0.33 -14.35
N ALA A 101 8.14 0.57 -15.05
CA ALA A 101 8.75 0.30 -16.34
C ALA A 101 9.88 -0.75 -16.24
N THR A 102 10.71 -0.66 -15.19
CA THR A 102 11.81 -1.60 -14.95
C THR A 102 11.74 -2.21 -13.56
N LYS A 103 12.33 -3.40 -13.41
CA LYS A 103 12.38 -4.13 -12.14
C LYS A 103 13.16 -3.34 -11.08
N ASP A 104 14.24 -2.67 -11.46
CA ASP A 104 15.10 -1.95 -10.53
C ASP A 104 14.42 -0.69 -9.98
N LYS A 105 13.80 0.12 -10.84
CA LYS A 105 12.98 1.25 -10.41
C LYS A 105 11.86 0.82 -9.46
N LYS A 106 11.22 -0.32 -9.74
CA LYS A 106 10.18 -0.88 -8.88
C LYS A 106 10.71 -1.29 -7.51
N VAL A 107 11.92 -1.86 -7.46
CA VAL A 107 12.59 -2.22 -6.20
C VAL A 107 12.92 -0.98 -5.39
N VAL A 108 13.40 0.10 -6.02
CA VAL A 108 13.67 1.39 -5.37
C VAL A 108 12.39 1.98 -4.78
N ALA A 109 11.32 2.11 -5.56
CA ALA A 109 10.03 2.63 -5.08
C ALA A 109 9.47 1.80 -3.92
N CYS A 110 9.64 0.46 -3.95
CA CYS A 110 9.24 -0.40 -2.83
C CYS A 110 10.09 -0.20 -1.56
N LYS A 111 11.38 0.13 -1.69
CA LYS A 111 12.26 0.43 -0.55
C LYS A 111 11.87 1.77 0.09
N GLU A 112 11.60 2.79 -0.71
CA GLU A 112 11.17 4.10 -0.22
C GLU A 112 9.79 4.03 0.46
N THR A 113 8.84 3.36 -0.19
CA THR A 113 7.51 3.08 0.39
C THR A 113 7.63 2.35 1.73
N LYS A 114 8.58 1.40 1.84
CA LYS A 114 8.83 0.67 3.09
C LYS A 114 9.26 1.62 4.20
N THR A 115 10.20 2.53 3.95
CA THR A 115 10.68 3.48 4.96
C THR A 115 9.53 4.32 5.51
N LYS A 116 8.70 4.90 4.63
CA LYS A 116 7.52 5.69 5.03
C LYS A 116 6.49 4.87 5.82
N PHE A 117 6.24 3.62 5.41
CA PHE A 117 5.32 2.73 6.13
C PHE A 117 5.85 2.31 7.51
N GLU A 118 7.15 2.07 7.64
CA GLU A 118 7.77 1.76 8.93
C GLU A 118 7.76 2.97 9.88
N GLU A 119 8.03 4.18 9.36
CA GLU A 119 7.88 5.44 10.11
C GLU A 119 6.44 5.60 10.62
N ARG A 120 5.44 5.49 9.72
CA ARG A 120 4.03 5.62 10.10
C ARG A 120 3.62 4.55 11.11
N PHE A 121 4.07 3.31 10.97
CA PHE A 121 3.77 2.23 11.92
C PHE A 121 4.32 2.53 13.33
N LYS A 122 5.55 3.07 13.43
CA LYS A 122 6.16 3.43 14.72
C LYS A 122 5.39 4.52 15.47
N THR A 123 4.66 5.40 14.76
CA THR A 123 3.78 6.40 15.40
C THR A 123 2.55 5.78 16.08
N GLY A 124 2.26 4.50 15.86
CA GLY A 124 1.08 3.82 16.42
C GLY A 124 -0.25 4.20 15.78
N LYS A 125 -0.26 5.06 14.74
CA LYS A 125 -1.43 5.48 13.97
C LYS A 125 -1.82 4.42 12.92
N ASN A 126 -3.06 4.52 12.41
CA ASN A 126 -3.58 3.65 11.34
C ASN A 126 -3.43 2.14 11.62
N ARG A 127 -3.66 1.71 12.87
CA ARG A 127 -3.51 0.30 13.31
C ARG A 127 -4.23 -0.70 12.42
N TRP A 128 -5.43 -0.34 11.94
CA TRP A 128 -6.17 -1.17 11.00
C TRP A 128 -5.36 -1.44 9.72
N PHE A 129 -4.69 -0.45 9.13
CA PHE A 129 -3.93 -0.63 7.89
C PHE A 129 -2.77 -1.62 8.05
N PHE A 130 -2.04 -1.53 9.16
CA PHE A 130 -0.87 -2.38 9.44
C PHE A 130 -1.23 -3.76 10.03
N THR A 131 -2.49 -4.00 10.36
CA THR A 131 -2.95 -5.30 10.86
C THR A 131 -3.42 -6.17 9.69
N LYS A 132 -2.94 -7.41 9.62
CA LYS A 132 -3.34 -8.39 8.60
C LYS A 132 -4.85 -8.64 8.66
N LEU A 133 -5.52 -8.60 7.50
CA LEU A 133 -6.90 -9.06 7.36
C LEU A 133 -6.96 -10.59 7.56
N ARG A 134 -7.86 -11.06 8.41
CA ARG A 134 -8.12 -12.49 8.61
C ARG A 134 -9.35 -12.86 7.79
N PHE A 135 -9.14 -13.78 6.86
CA PHE A 135 -10.12 -14.38 5.96
C PHE A 135 -9.59 -15.76 5.59
#